data_AF-A0A7X6SMA1-F1
#
_entry.id   AF-A0A7X6SMA1-F1
#
_cell.length_a   1.000
_cell.length_b   1.000
_cell.length_c   1.000
_cell.angle_alpha   90.00
_cell.angle_beta   90.00
_cell.angle_gamma   90.00
#
_symmetry.space_group_name_H-M   'P 1'
#
loop_
_entity.id
_entity.type
_entity.pdbx_description
1 polymer ?
#
loop_
_entity_poly.entity_id
_entity_poly.type
_entity_poly.pdbx_seq_one_letter_code
_entity_poly.pdbx_strand_id
1 'polypeptide(L)'
;MGILAWIIVGGLAGWVASIIMKTNEKQGALANVVVGVIGAMIGGWVMSLVGNRPDVMSFSIGSFLVALLGAVILLAILKVARK
;
A
#
# COMPACT_ATOMS: atom_id res chain seq x y z
N MET A 1 -12.02 11.84 -8.46
CA MET A 1 -11.89 12.90 -7.44
C MET A 1 -11.99 12.28 -6.04
N GLY A 2 -10.92 11.64 -5.55
CA GLY A 2 -10.94 10.83 -4.32
C GLY A 2 -9.60 10.78 -3.59
N ILE A 3 -8.88 11.91 -3.48
CA ILE A 3 -7.60 11.98 -2.75
C ILE A 3 -7.76 11.61 -1.27
N LEU A 4 -8.86 12.03 -0.62
CA LEU A 4 -9.19 11.62 0.75
C LEU A 4 -9.41 10.10 0.86
N ALA A 5 -10.16 9.52 -0.08
CA ALA A 5 -10.35 8.08 -0.18
C ALA A 5 -9.02 7.34 -0.37
N TRP A 6 -8.15 7.83 -1.25
CA TRP A 6 -6.84 7.26 -1.52
C TRP A 6 -5.93 7.28 -0.29
N ILE A 7 -5.91 8.37 0.48
CA ILE A 7 -5.11 8.47 1.70
C ILE A 7 -5.65 7.52 2.78
N ILE A 8 -6.99 7.42 2.94
CA ILE A 8 -7.61 6.51 3.91
C ILE A 8 -7.35 5.05 3.53
N VAL A 9 -7.59 4.69 2.27
CA VAL A 9 -7.37 3.34 1.72
C VAL A 9 -5.89 2.97 1.77
N GLY A 10 -4.99 3.88 1.37
CA GLY A 10 -3.55 3.68 1.41
C GLY A 10 -3.02 3.55 2.83
N GLY A 11 -3.48 4.38 3.77
CA GLY A 11 -3.13 4.28 5.18
C GLY A 11 -3.59 2.98 5.83
N LEU A 12 -4.84 2.57 5.57
CA LEU A 12 -5.38 1.28 6.02
C LEU A 12 -4.62 0.10 5.40
N ALA A 13 -4.34 0.14 4.10
CA ALA A 13 -3.60 -0.89 3.39
C ALA A 13 -2.16 -1.03 3.93
N GLY A 14 -1.47 0.09 4.16
CA GLY A 14 -0.14 0.12 4.76
C GLY A 14 -0.11 -0.43 6.18
N TRP A 15 -1.13 -0.11 6.98
CA TRP A 15 -1.29 -0.68 8.32
C TRP A 15 -1.53 -2.20 8.28
N VAL A 16 -2.45 -2.68 7.45
CA VAL A 16 -2.71 -4.12 7.28
C VAL A 16 -1.46 -4.85 6.77
N ALA A 17 -0.74 -4.27 5.80
CA ALA A 17 0.51 -4.82 5.29
C ALA A 17 1.58 -4.95 6.39
N SER A 18 1.69 -3.96 7.29
CA SER A 18 2.62 -3.99 8.42
C SER A 18 2.32 -5.08 9.45
N ILE A 19 1.04 -5.38 9.66
CA ILE A 19 0.59 -6.48 10.52
C ILE A 19 0.96 -7.82 9.88
N ILE A 20 0.65 -7.99 8.58
CA ILE A 20 1.00 -9.20 7.82
C ILE A 20 2.50 -9.47 7.87
N MET A 21 3.32 -8.42 7.70
CA MET A 21 4.77 -8.53 7.68
C MET A 21 5.42 -8.62 9.07
N LYS A 22 4.63 -8.48 10.15
CA LYS A 22 5.08 -8.35 11.54
C LYS A 22 6.14 -7.24 11.71
N THR A 23 6.04 -6.17 10.92
CA THR A 23 6.94 -5.01 11.01
C THR A 23 6.35 -3.88 11.86
N ASN A 24 5.07 -4.02 12.25
CA ASN A 24 4.32 -3.00 13.00
C ASN A 24 5.03 -2.52 14.28
N GLU A 25 5.68 -3.42 15.02
CA GLU A 25 6.42 -3.11 16.26
C GLU A 25 7.69 -2.27 16.02
N LYS A 26 8.25 -2.28 14.80
CA LYS A 26 9.48 -1.54 14.45
C LYS A 26 9.23 -0.30 13.60
N GLN A 27 8.07 -0.19 12.95
CA GLN A 27 7.75 0.89 12.01
C GLN A 27 6.85 1.99 12.60
N GLY A 28 5.99 1.67 13.57
CA GLY A 28 5.05 2.65 14.13
C GLY A 28 3.99 3.14 13.13
N ALA A 29 2.97 3.85 13.64
CA ALA A 29 1.82 4.27 12.83
C ALA A 29 2.18 5.18 11.65
N LEU A 30 3.17 6.07 11.84
CA LEU A 30 3.57 7.04 10.81
C LEU A 30 4.24 6.36 9.61
N ALA A 31 5.14 5.39 9.85
CA ALA A 31 5.79 4.67 8.76
C ALA A 31 4.81 3.76 8.01
N ASN A 32 3.81 3.19 8.70
CA ASN A 32 2.76 2.41 8.04
C ASN A 32 1.96 3.25 7.03
N VAL A 33 1.65 4.51 7.38
CA VAL A 33 0.98 5.44 6.45
C VAL A 33 1.88 5.77 5.27
N VAL A 34 3.16 6.08 5.50
CA VAL A 34 4.12 6.39 4.42
C VAL A 34 4.30 5.21 3.47
N VAL A 35 4.51 4.01 4.03
CA VAL A 35 4.60 2.75 3.28
C VAL A 35 3.31 2.48 2.51
N GLY A 36 2.15 2.75 3.12
CA GLY A 36 0.85 2.61 2.48
C GLY A 36 0.67 3.52 1.27
N VAL A 37 1.08 4.79 1.38
CA VAL A 37 1.04 5.75 0.27
C VAL A 37 2.00 5.35 -0.85
N ILE A 38 3.25 5.02 -0.52
CA ILE A 38 4.25 4.58 -1.52
C ILE A 38 3.82 3.25 -2.15
N GLY A 39 3.30 2.33 -1.35
CA GLY A 39 2.76 1.05 -1.80
C GLY A 39 1.56 1.23 -2.74
N ALA A 40 0.66 2.18 -2.47
CA ALA A 40 -0.43 2.53 -3.36
C ALA A 40 0.05 3.12 -4.69
N MET A 41 1.10 3.95 -4.68
CA MET A 41 1.72 4.47 -5.91
C MET A 41 2.32 3.34 -6.74
N ILE A 42 3.10 2.45 -6.12
CA ILE A 42 3.76 1.33 -6.81
C ILE A 42 2.73 0.32 -7.29
N GLY A 43 1.75 -0.05 -6.45
CA GLY A 43 0.69 -0.98 -6.81
C GLY A 43 -0.15 -0.45 -7.98
N GLY A 44 -0.50 0.84 -7.96
CA GLY A 44 -1.21 1.49 -9.06
C GLY A 44 -0.41 1.49 -10.36
N TRP A 45 0.90 1.74 -10.28
CA TRP A 45 1.80 1.66 -11.43
C TRP A 45 1.90 0.24 -12.00
N VAL A 46 2.07 -0.76 -11.15
CA VAL A 46 2.14 -2.18 -11.55
C VAL A 46 0.84 -2.64 -12.20
N MET A 47 -0.32 -2.30 -11.63
CA MET A 47 -1.61 -2.66 -12.24
C MET A 47 -1.82 -1.96 -13.58
N SER A 48 -1.40 -0.69 -13.70
CA SER A 48 -1.45 0.04 -14.96
C SER A 48 -0.61 -0.60 -16.07
N LEU A 49 0.44 -1.36 -15.75
CA LEU A 49 1.24 -2.13 -16.71
C LEU A 49 0.58 -3.46 -17.10
N VAL A 50 -0.21 -4.06 -16.21
CA VAL A 50 -0.94 -5.32 -16.43
C VAL A 50 -2.23 -5.11 -17.26
N GLY A 51 -2.52 -3.87 -17.69
CA GLY A 51 -3.65 -3.55 -18.55
C GLY A 51 -4.99 -3.42 -17.82
N ASN A 52 -5.02 -3.68 -16.51
CA ASN A 52 -6.15 -3.37 -15.66
C ASN A 52 -5.89 -1.97 -15.09
N ARG A 53 -6.75 -0.99 -15.41
CA ARG A 53 -6.74 0.32 -14.74
C ARG A 53 -7.77 0.27 -13.61
N PRO A 54 -7.51 -0.40 -12.47
CA PRO A 54 -8.34 -0.14 -11.31
C PRO A 54 -8.14 1.34 -11.00
N ASP A 55 -9.25 2.07 -10.89
CA ASP A 55 -9.22 3.45 -10.44
C ASP A 55 -8.64 3.49 -9.01
N VAL A 56 -7.32 3.60 -8.92
CA VAL A 56 -6.59 3.72 -7.65
C VAL A 56 -6.97 5.01 -6.90
N MET A 57 -7.58 5.96 -7.60
CA MET A 57 -8.14 7.19 -7.04
C MET A 57 -9.61 7.09 -6.63
N SER A 58 -10.25 5.92 -6.76
CA SER A 58 -11.62 5.66 -6.28
C SER A 58 -11.62 4.80 -5.03
N PHE A 59 -12.63 5.00 -4.18
CA PHE A 59 -12.91 4.15 -3.02
C PHE A 59 -13.54 2.83 -3.50
N SER A 60 -12.72 1.92 -4.02
CA SER A 60 -13.14 0.62 -4.55
C SER A 60 -12.28 -0.48 -3.93
N ILE A 61 -12.85 -1.67 -3.75
CA ILE A 61 -12.12 -2.86 -3.26
C ILE A 61 -10.89 -3.14 -4.12
N GLY A 62 -10.95 -2.84 -5.42
CA GLY A 62 -9.82 -2.96 -6.33
C GLY A 62 -8.64 -2.05 -5.96
N SER A 63 -8.88 -0.79 -5.58
CA SER A 63 -7.81 0.13 -5.19
C SER A 63 -7.19 -0.26 -3.84
N PHE A 64 -7.99 -0.77 -2.90
CA PHE A 64 -7.50 -1.28 -1.63
C PHE A 64 -6.60 -2.51 -1.79
N LEU A 65 -7.02 -3.49 -2.60
CA LEU A 65 -6.21 -4.68 -2.87
C LEU A 65 -4.88 -4.35 -3.53
N VAL A 66 -4.90 -3.38 -4.45
CA VAL A 66 -3.71 -2.94 -5.18
C VAL A 66 -2.76 -2.18 -4.27
N ALA A 67 -3.29 -1.28 -3.44
CA ALA A 67 -2.50 -0.59 -2.42
C ALA A 67 -1.93 -1.55 -1.38
N LEU A 68 -2.70 -2.57 -0.97
CA LEU A 68 -2.26 -3.59 -0.05
C LEU A 68 -1.14 -4.43 -0.65
N LEU A 69 -1.30 -4.92 -1.88
CA LEU A 69 -0.26 -5.68 -2.58
C LEU A 69 1.03 -4.86 -2.74
N GLY A 70 0.92 -3.61 -3.18
CA GLY A 70 2.09 -2.74 -3.31
C GLY A 70 2.79 -2.46 -1.98
N ALA A 71 2.02 -2.23 -0.90
CA ALA A 71 2.56 -2.03 0.44
C ALA A 71 3.22 -3.31 1.00
N VAL A 72 2.60 -4.47 0.79
CA VAL A 72 3.16 -5.78 1.18
C VAL A 72 4.49 -6.03 0.46
N ILE A 73 4.55 -5.79 -0.86
CA ILE A 73 5.79 -5.96 -1.63
C ILE A 73 6.88 -5.01 -1.13
N LEU A 74 6.54 -3.73 -0.91
CA LEU A 74 7.50 -2.74 -0.41
C LEU A 74 8.06 -3.15 0.95
N LEU A 75 7.20 -3.59 1.88
CA LEU A 75 7.63 -4.08 3.19
C LEU A 75 8.45 -5.37 3.10
N ALA A 76 8.12 -6.26 2.17
CA ALA A 76 8.90 -7.47 1.91
C ALA A 76 10.34 -7.11 1.54
N ILE A 77 10.50 -6.19 0.59
CA ILE A 77 11.82 -5.72 0.12
C ILE A 77 12.56 -5.02 1.26
N LEU A 78 11.92 -4.11 1.99
CA LEU A 78 12.54 -3.42 3.12
C LEU A 78 12.97 -4.37 4.24
N LYS A 79 12.20 -5.44 4.48
CA LYS A 79 12.52 -6.47 5.47
C LYS A 79 13.71 -7.32 5.04
N VAL A 80 13.81 -7.65 3.75
CA VAL A 80 14.97 -8.37 3.19
C VAL A 80 16.21 -7.48 3.19
N ALA A 81 16.08 -6.22 2.78
CA ALA A 81 17.20 -5.27 2.71
C ALA A 81 17.72 -4.82 4.09
N ARG A 82 16.90 -4.92 5.15
CA ARG A 82 17.32 -4.67 6.55
C ARG A 82 17.93 -5.90 7.24
N LYS A 83 17.99 -7.04 6.57
CA LYS A 83 18.60 -8.27 7.10
C LYS A 83 20.06 -8.35 6.64
#